data_AF-A0A358NEA7-F1
#
_entry.id   AF-A0A358NEA7-F1
#
_cell.length_a   1.000
_cell.length_b   1.000
_cell.length_c   1.000
_cell.angle_alpha   90.00
_cell.angle_beta   90.00
_cell.angle_gamma   90.00
#
_symmetry.space_group_name_H-M   'P 1'
#
loop_
_entity.id
_entity.type
_entity.pdbx_description
1 polymer ?
#
loop_
_entity_poly.entity_id
_entity_poly.type
_entity_poly.pdbx_seq_one_letter_code
_entity_poly.pdbx_strand_id
1 'polypeptide(L)' 'MGHGAHDDPASVALKSIQEAKAASPNMVIIAYVCGTEKDFQGLQKQKDILTSAGVIIADSNAQAARIAAEVIRRKNYEFK' A
#
# COMPACT_ATOMS: atom_id res chain seq x y z
N MET A 1 17.15 8.07 -2.54
CA MET A 1 18.02 7.82 -1.38
C MET A 1 17.50 8.65 -0.21
N GLY A 2 16.58 8.10 0.58
CA GLY A 2 15.90 8.85 1.64
C GLY A 2 16.74 8.94 2.91
N HIS A 3 17.52 10.00 3.06
CA HIS A 3 17.94 10.43 4.40
C HIS A 3 16.69 11.00 5.10
N GLY A 4 16.18 10.30 6.11
CA GLY A 4 14.98 10.68 6.87
C GLY A 4 13.75 9.77 6.68
N ALA A 5 13.86 8.64 5.98
CA ALA A 5 12.82 7.62 6.02
C ALA A 5 12.84 6.92 7.38
N HIS A 6 11.65 6.75 7.99
CA HIS A 6 11.48 5.96 9.22
C HIS A 6 12.17 4.58 9.07
N ASP A 7 12.71 4.01 10.15
CA ASP A 7 13.38 2.70 10.12
C ASP A 7 12.45 1.57 9.66
N ASP A 8 11.14 1.80 9.76
CA ASP A 8 10.09 0.88 9.34
C ASP A 8 8.81 1.64 8.93
N PRO A 9 8.73 2.17 7.69
CA PRO A 9 7.63 3.02 7.26
C PRO A 9 6.31 2.25 7.12
N ALA A 10 6.33 0.97 6.76
CA ALA A 10 5.13 0.13 6.68
C ALA A 10 4.48 -0.05 8.06
N SER A 11 5.28 -0.26 9.10
CA SER A 11 4.78 -0.43 10.47
C SER A 11 4.07 0.82 11.00
N VAL A 12 4.51 2.03 10.61
CA VAL A 12 3.83 3.28 10.97
C VAL A 12 2.46 3.38 10.27
N ALA A 13 2.38 2.98 9.01
CA ALA A 13 1.12 2.98 8.26
C ALA A 13 0.14 1.88 8.73
N LEU A 14 0.64 0.82 9.36
CA LEU A 14 -0.13 -0.38 9.70
C LEU A 14 -1.35 -0.07 10.57
N LYS A 15 -1.18 0.77 11.60
CA LYS A 15 -2.28 1.14 12.50
C LYS A 15 -3.42 1.81 11.75
N SER A 16 -3.13 2.80 10.92
CA SER A 16 -4.13 3.52 10.13
C SER A 16 -4.79 2.62 9.08
N ILE A 17 -4.04 1.68 8.48
CA ILE A 17 -4.59 0.68 7.56
C ILE A 17 -5.61 -0.22 8.26
N GLN A 18 -5.29 -0.70 9.46
CA GLN A 18 -6.17 -1.56 10.25
C GLN A 18 -7.43 -0.81 10.69
N GLU A 19 -7.29 0.43 11.17
CA GLU A 19 -8.42 1.28 11.55
C GLU A 19 -9.36 1.56 10.37
N ALA A 20 -8.80 1.89 9.20
CA ALA A 20 -9.58 2.16 8.00
C ALA A 20 -10.36 0.92 7.53
N LYS A 21 -9.74 -0.27 7.61
CA LYS A 21 -10.40 -1.55 7.30
C LYS A 21 -11.46 -1.95 8.33
N ALA A 22 -11.24 -1.67 9.61
CA ALA A 22 -12.24 -1.93 10.63
C ALA A 22 -13.48 -1.04 10.43
N ALA A 23 -13.28 0.23 10.06
CA ALA A 23 -14.37 1.16 9.75
C ALA A 23 -15.08 0.84 8.43
N SER A 24 -14.38 0.27 7.45
CA SER A 24 -14.94 -0.11 6.16
C SER A 24 -14.30 -1.42 5.67
N PRO A 25 -14.91 -2.59 5.97
CA PRO A 25 -14.36 -3.90 5.61
C PRO A 25 -14.14 -4.09 4.10
N ASN A 26 -14.89 -3.34 3.28
CA ASN A 26 -14.82 -3.36 1.82
C ASN A 26 -13.85 -2.32 1.23
N MET A 27 -13.10 -1.59 2.08
CA MET A 27 -12.09 -0.63 1.64
C MET A 27 -10.92 -1.35 0.99
N VAL A 28 -10.59 -0.91 -0.22
CA VAL A 28 -9.45 -1.43 -0.99
C VAL A 28 -8.28 -0.49 -0.79
N ILE A 29 -7.15 -1.03 -0.32
CA ILE A 29 -5.91 -0.28 -0.12
C ILE A 29 -4.86 -0.88 -1.04
N ILE A 30 -4.22 -0.03 -1.84
CA ILE A 30 -3.23 -0.41 -2.85
C ILE A 30 -1.96 0.39 -2.55
N ALA A 31 -0.80 -0.25 -2.58
CA ALA A 31 0.48 0.41 -2.35
C ALA A 31 1.54 -0.05 -3.35
N TYR A 32 2.52 0.82 -3.59
CA TYR A 32 3.78 0.50 -4.24
C TYR A 32 4.90 0.86 -3.27
N VAL A 33 5.80 -0.08 -3.01
CA VAL A 33 6.97 0.15 -2.15
C VAL A 33 8.15 0.53 -3.04
N CYS A 34 8.52 1.81 -3.01
CA CYS A 34 9.68 2.31 -3.74
C CYS A 34 10.95 2.11 -2.91
N GLY A 35 11.83 1.22 -3.36
CA GLY A 35 13.09 0.92 -2.68
C GLY A 35 13.85 -0.20 -3.39
N THR A 36 15.03 -0.53 -2.88
CA THR A 36 15.87 -1.62 -3.35
C THR A 36 16.04 -2.68 -2.25
N GLU A 37 16.46 -3.88 -2.63
CA GLU A 37 16.81 -4.93 -1.65
C GLU A 37 17.95 -4.53 -0.71
N LYS A 38 18.77 -3.54 -1.12
CA LYS A 38 19.91 -3.04 -0.36
C LYS A 38 19.54 -1.94 0.65
N ASP A 39 18.30 -1.47 0.63
CA ASP A 39 17.83 -0.48 1.60
C ASP A 39 17.73 -1.14 2.98
N PHE A 40 18.19 -0.43 4.02
CA PHE A 40 18.20 -0.92 5.41
C PHE A 40 16.82 -1.40 5.88
N GLN A 41 15.77 -0.76 5.41
CA GLN A 41 14.38 -1.08 5.74
C GLN A 41 13.92 -2.44 5.16
N GLY A 42 14.64 -2.98 4.17
CA GLY A 42 14.37 -4.25 3.51
C GLY A 42 13.11 -4.23 2.66
N LEU A 43 13.26 -4.14 1.33
CA LEU A 43 12.13 -4.06 0.39
C LEU A 43 11.09 -5.17 0.60
N GLN A 44 11.53 -6.42 0.74
CA GLN A 44 10.61 -7.55 0.91
C GLN A 44 9.88 -7.49 2.26
N LYS A 45 10.58 -7.17 3.35
CA LYS A 45 9.98 -7.02 4.68
C LYS A 45 8.86 -5.99 4.68
N GLN A 46 9.06 -4.84 4.05
CA GLN A 46 8.04 -3.79 3.94
C GLN A 46 6.82 -4.27 3.14
N LYS A 47 7.02 -5.01 2.04
CA LYS A 47 5.93 -5.62 1.26
C LYS A 47 5.16 -6.65 2.08
N ASP A 48 5.84 -7.50 2.85
CA ASP A 48 5.22 -8.56 3.66
C ASP A 48 4.34 -7.99 4.77
N ILE A 49 4.81 -6.94 5.46
CA ILE A 49 4.03 -6.23 6.50
C ILE A 49 2.71 -5.70 5.92
N LEU A 50 2.78 -5.00 4.80
CA LEU A 50 1.60 -4.42 4.15
C LEU A 50 0.67 -5.51 3.59
N THR A 51 1.22 -6.57 2.99
CA THR A 51 0.44 -7.70 2.47
C THR A 51 -0.30 -8.42 3.59
N SER A 52 0.34 -8.58 4.76
CA SER A 52 -0.28 -9.19 5.95
C SER A 52 -1.43 -8.36 6.51
N ALA A 53 -1.43 -7.04 6.27
CA ALA A 53 -2.56 -6.15 6.56
C ALA A 53 -3.66 -6.20 5.48
N GLY A 54 -3.49 -7.03 4.46
CA GLY A 54 -4.35 -7.18 3.29
C GLY A 54 -4.30 -5.98 2.33
N VAL A 55 -3.17 -5.28 2.26
CA VAL A 55 -2.91 -4.27 1.23
C VAL A 55 -2.52 -4.99 -0.06
N ILE A 56 -2.99 -4.49 -1.21
CA ILE A 56 -2.56 -4.97 -2.52
C ILE A 56 -1.23 -4.29 -2.87
N ILE A 57 -0.17 -5.08 -3.05
CA ILE A 57 1.15 -4.57 -3.45
C ILE A 57 1.29 -4.61 -4.98
N ALA A 58 1.55 -3.44 -5.56
CA ALA A 58 1.88 -3.27 -6.95
C ALA A 58 3.41 -3.22 -7.15
N ASP A 59 3.85 -3.62 -8.34
CA ASP A 59 5.24 -3.61 -8.82
C ASP A 59 5.72 -2.19 -9.16
N SER A 60 4.78 -1.27 -9.41
CA SER A 60 5.08 0.13 -9.72
C SER A 60 3.93 1.05 -9.35
N ASN A 61 4.23 2.34 -9.17
CA ASN A 61 3.21 3.36 -8.99
C ASN A 61 2.21 3.40 -10.17
N ALA A 62 2.70 3.22 -11.41
CA ALA A 62 1.83 3.18 -12.59
C ALA A 62 0.86 1.98 -12.55
N GLN A 63 1.32 0.82 -12.09
CA GLN A 63 0.45 -0.35 -11.90
C GLN A 63 -0.54 -0.13 -10.75
N ALA A 64 -0.11 0.48 -9.63
CA ALA A 64 -1.00 0.84 -8.52
C ALA A 64 -2.17 1.72 -8.98
N ALA A 65 -1.88 2.76 -9.78
CA ALA A 65 -2.90 3.65 -10.33
C ALA A 65 -3.88 2.91 -11.27
N ARG A 66 -3.38 2.00 -12.12
CA ARG A 66 -4.23 1.18 -12.98
C ARG A 66 -5.15 0.24 -12.19
N ILE A 67 -4.64 -0.39 -11.13
CA ILE A 67 -5.45 -1.23 -10.25
C ILE A 67 -6.54 -0.39 -9.59
N ALA A 68 -6.22 0.81 -9.09
CA ALA A 68 -7.19 1.70 -8.47
C ALA A 68 -8.31 2.10 -9.44
N ALA A 69 -7.96 2.47 -10.67
CA ALA A 69 -8.95 2.80 -11.70
C ALA A 69 -9.89 1.61 -12.00
N GLU A 70 -9.36 0.39 -12.11
CA GLU A 70 -10.16 -0.80 -12.35
C GLU A 70 -11.08 -1.14 -11.17
N VAL A 71 -10.62 -0.96 -9.93
CA VAL A 71 -11.45 -1.14 -8.72
C VAL A 71 -12.64 -0.19 -8.74
N ILE A 72 -12.42 1.09 -9.05
CA ILE A 72 -13.46 2.11 -9.12
C ILE A 72 -14.47 1.76 -10.23
N ARG A 73 -13.96 1.41 -11.42
CA ARG A 73 -14.79 1.01 -12.57
C ARG A 73 -15.70 -0.17 -12.25
N ARG A 74 -15.19 -1.20 -11.55
CA ARG A 74 -15.97 -2.37 -11.14
C ARG A 74 -16.98 -2.07 -10.04
N LYS A 75 -16.71 -1.09 -9.19
CA LYS A 75 -17.64 -0.66 -8.14
C LYS A 75 -18.68 0.35 -8.64
N ASN A 76 -18.74 0.63 -9.96
CA ASN A 76 -19.66 1.60 -10.57
C ASN A 76 -19.63 2.99 -9.90
N TYR A 77 -18.46 3.40 -9.38
CA TYR A 77 -18.31 4.75 -8.84
C TYR A 77 -18.25 5.77 -9.98
N GLU A 78 -19.22 6.68 -10.02
CA GLU A 78 -19.13 7.89 -10.84
C GLU A 78 -18.27 8.93 -10.11
N PHE A 79 -17.22 9.43 -10.77
CA PHE A 79 -16.52 10.61 -10.30
C PHE A 79 -17.46 11.81 -10.52
N LYS A 80 -18.02 12.33 -9.43
CA LYS A 80 -18.73 13.62 -9.43
C LYS A 80 -17.74 14.78 -9.44
#